data_AF-A0A0D6P8M1-F1
#
_entry.id   AF-A0A0D6P8M1-F1
#
_cell.length_a   1.000
_cell.length_b   1.000
_cell.length_c   1.000
_cell.angle_alpha   90.00
_cell.angle_beta   90.00
_cell.angle_gamma   90.00
#
_symmetry.space_group_name_H-M   'P 1'
#
loop_
_entity.id
_entity.type
_entity.pdbx_description
1 polymer ?
#
loop_
_entity_poly.entity_id
_entity_poly.type
_entity_poly.pdbx_seq_one_letter_code
_entity_poly.pdbx_strand_id
1 'polypeptide(L)'
;MLPDHLHCLWTLPPDDADFPTRWRMIKALFSRRVAHPPDRRPSLVRKREAGVWQRRYWEHTIRDERDYAAHMDYIHFNPVKHGIAAHPAAWPHSSFRRCVARGVYPEDWALAYVDLPHTGERPDQAVG
;
A
#
# COMPACT_ATOMS: atom_id res chain seq x y z
N MET A 1 -3.56 -3.06 -2.71
CA MET A 1 -4.18 -2.99 -1.37
C MET A 1 -4.30 -4.41 -0.85
N LEU A 2 -4.04 -4.62 0.44
CA LEU A 2 -4.11 -5.90 1.12
C LEU A 2 -5.24 -5.84 2.17
N PRO A 3 -5.64 -6.97 2.78
CA PRO A 3 -6.73 -6.98 3.75
C PRO A 3 -6.53 -6.04 4.94
N ASP A 4 -5.29 -5.85 5.39
CA ASP A 4 -4.92 -5.12 6.61
C ASP A 4 -4.07 -3.87 6.35
N HIS A 5 -3.42 -3.75 5.18
CA HIS A 5 -2.58 -2.61 4.84
C HIS A 5 -2.58 -2.31 3.33
N LEU A 6 -1.88 -1.25 2.91
CA LEU A 6 -1.70 -0.91 1.50
C LEU A 6 -0.34 -0.28 1.27
N HIS A 7 0.19 -0.51 0.07
CA HIS A 7 1.31 0.25 -0.50
C HIS A 7 0.80 0.99 -1.74
N CYS A 8 1.28 2.22 -1.95
CA CYS A 8 0.96 3.01 -3.13
C CYS A 8 2.10 3.96 -3.48
N LEU A 9 2.16 4.30 -4.77
CA LEU A 9 3.05 5.32 -5.32
C LEU A 9 2.19 6.42 -5.93
N TRP A 10 2.57 7.66 -5.70
CA TRP A 10 1.93 8.82 -6.30
C TRP A 10 2.96 9.88 -6.70
N THR A 11 2.58 10.70 -7.67
CA THR A 11 3.31 11.90 -8.04
C THR A 11 2.40 13.08 -7.71
N LEU A 12 2.91 14.04 -6.95
CA LEU A 12 2.19 15.27 -6.67
C LEU A 12 2.42 16.29 -7.79
N PRO A 13 1.54 17.30 -7.92
CA PRO A 13 1.80 18.43 -8.82
C PRO A 13 3.18 19.07 -8.54
N PRO A 14 3.78 19.73 -9.55
CA PRO A 14 4.97 20.55 -9.33
C PRO A 14 4.76 21.51 -8.16
N ASP A 15 5.79 21.68 -7.33
CA ASP A 15 5.82 22.55 -6.16
C ASP A 15 4.80 22.20 -5.05
N ASP A 16 4.18 21.02 -5.10
CA ASP A 16 3.29 20.51 -4.05
C ASP A 16 3.93 19.33 -3.32
N ALA A 17 4.21 19.52 -2.03
CA ALA A 17 4.71 18.48 -1.13
C ALA A 17 3.68 18.05 -0.06
N ASP A 18 2.43 18.50 -0.15
CA ASP A 18 1.41 18.26 0.87
C ASP A 18 0.72 16.88 0.71
N PHE A 19 1.53 15.82 0.67
CA PHE A 19 1.02 14.47 0.88
C PHE A 19 0.47 14.23 2.30
N PRO A 20 0.93 14.88 3.40
CA PRO A 20 0.37 14.63 4.73
C PRO A 20 -1.11 14.99 4.83
N THR A 21 -1.54 16.12 4.26
CA THR A 21 -2.97 16.49 4.24
C THR A 21 -3.78 15.52 3.42
N ARG A 22 -3.29 15.06 2.26
CA ARG A 22 -3.96 14.06 1.42
C ARG A 22 -4.17 12.76 2.17
N TRP A 23 -3.13 12.25 2.84
CA TRP A 23 -3.24 11.06 3.69
C TRP A 23 -4.25 11.25 4.82
N ARG A 24 -4.22 12.40 5.50
CA ARG A 24 -5.19 12.73 6.55
C ARG A 24 -6.62 12.69 6.02
N MET A 25 -6.87 13.27 4.84
CA MET A 25 -8.19 13.28 4.21
C MET A 25 -8.65 11.87 3.82
N ILE A 26 -7.79 11.07 3.19
CA ILE A 26 -8.10 9.67 2.83
C ILE A 26 -8.49 8.87 4.07
N LYS A 27 -7.65 8.91 5.13
CA LYS A 27 -7.91 8.20 6.38
C LYS A 27 -9.22 8.66 7.04
N ALA A 28 -9.49 9.96 7.03
CA ALA A 28 -10.70 10.52 7.61
C ALA A 28 -11.97 10.15 6.83
N LEU A 29 -11.94 10.23 5.50
CA LEU A 29 -13.08 9.89 4.65
C LEU A 29 -13.40 8.39 4.70
N PHE A 30 -12.38 7.54 4.72
CA PHE A 30 -12.57 6.09 4.89
C PHE A 30 -13.17 5.76 6.25
N SER A 31 -12.59 6.31 7.33
CA SER A 31 -13.04 6.04 8.70
C SER A 31 -14.50 6.41 8.95
N ARG A 32 -15.03 7.40 8.24
CA ARG A 32 -16.45 7.81 8.34
C ARG A 32 -17.42 6.84 7.66
N ARG A 33 -16.94 5.99 6.75
CA ARG A 33 -17.76 5.12 5.90
C ARG A 33 -17.70 3.65 6.30
N VAL A 34 -16.83 3.29 7.23
CA VAL A 34 -16.66 1.92 7.71
C VAL A 34 -17.16 1.79 9.15
N ALA A 35 -17.66 0.61 9.48
CA ALA A 35 -17.96 0.29 10.87
C ALA A 35 -16.67 0.37 11.68
N HIS A 36 -16.76 0.98 12.86
CA HIS A 36 -15.63 0.97 13.78
C HIS A 36 -15.44 -0.43 14.35
N PRO A 37 -14.19 -0.85 14.63
CA PRO A 37 -13.95 -2.13 15.28
C PRO A 37 -14.75 -2.23 16.59
N PRO A 38 -15.40 -3.38 16.88
CA PRO A 38 -16.15 -3.55 18.12
C PRO A 38 -15.24 -3.43 19.35
N ASP A 39 -14.00 -3.92 19.22
CA ASP A 39 -13.05 -4.04 20.34
C ASP A 39 -12.09 -2.84 20.45
N ARG A 40 -12.56 -1.63 20.12
CA ARG A 40 -11.73 -0.42 20.23
C ARG A 40 -11.31 -0.19 21.67
N ARG A 41 -9.99 -0.01 21.86
CA ARG A 41 -9.40 0.38 23.15
C ARG A 41 -10.10 1.62 23.72
N PRO A 42 -10.37 1.72 25.03
CA PRO A 42 -11.06 2.86 25.65
C PRO A 42 -10.40 4.22 25.38
N SER A 43 -9.07 4.24 25.19
CA SER A 43 -8.33 5.45 24.81
C SER A 43 -8.69 5.96 23.41
N LEU A 44 -8.97 5.07 22.46
CA LEU A 44 -9.42 5.43 21.11
C LEU A 44 -10.83 6.01 21.15
N VAL A 45 -11.72 5.39 21.93
CA VAL A 45 -13.09 5.87 22.13
C VAL A 45 -13.09 7.28 22.72
N ARG A 46 -12.32 7.52 23.80
CA ARG A 46 -12.16 8.85 24.42
C ARG A 46 -11.66 9.91 23.45
N LYS A 47 -10.76 9.54 22.54
CA LYS A 47 -10.19 10.44 21.52
C LYS A 47 -11.02 10.51 20.24
N ARG A 48 -12.18 9.82 20.19
CA ARG A 48 -13.02 9.68 18.99
C ARG A 48 -12.24 9.15 17.78
N GLU A 49 -11.21 8.33 18.02
CA GLU A 49 -10.44 7.66 16.99
C GLU A 49 -11.21 6.42 16.49
N ALA A 50 -11.25 6.23 15.16
CA ALA A 50 -11.95 5.11 14.54
C ALA A 50 -11.25 3.76 14.76
N GLY A 51 -9.98 3.74 15.19
CA GLY A 51 -9.23 2.52 15.45
C GLY A 51 -8.92 1.65 14.23
N VAL A 52 -9.16 2.17 13.01
CA VAL A 52 -8.96 1.48 11.73
C VAL A 52 -7.52 1.60 11.24
N TRP A 53 -6.91 2.77 11.40
CA TRP A 53 -5.60 3.07 10.83
C TRP A 53 -4.49 3.03 11.88
N GLN A 54 -3.33 2.51 11.50
CA GLN A 54 -2.10 2.82 12.22
C GLN A 54 -1.85 4.34 12.22
N ARG A 55 -1.36 4.87 13.36
CA ARG A 55 -1.21 6.32 13.59
C ARG A 55 -0.22 6.97 12.63
N ARG A 56 0.90 6.31 12.37
CA ARG A 56 1.92 6.76 11.43
C ARG A 56 1.80 5.95 10.13
N TYR A 57 2.43 6.45 9.09
CA TYR A 57 2.66 5.75 7.85
C TYR A 57 4.15 5.80 7.54
N TRP A 58 4.61 4.94 6.65
CA TRP A 58 5.95 5.00 6.10
C TRP A 58 5.91 5.77 4.78
N GLU A 59 6.94 6.56 4.54
CA GLU A 59 7.13 7.30 3.30
C GLU A 59 8.56 7.16 2.81
N HIS A 60 8.72 7.16 1.50
CA HIS A 60 10.01 7.20 0.83
C HIS A 60 9.88 8.00 -0.45
N THR A 61 10.79 8.95 -0.63
CA THR A 61 10.86 9.76 -1.85
C THR A 61 11.67 9.00 -2.89
N ILE A 62 11.00 8.64 -3.98
CA ILE A 62 11.62 8.01 -5.15
C ILE A 62 12.64 8.96 -5.77
N ARG A 63 13.88 8.50 -5.93
CA ARG A 63 15.02 9.36 -6.33
C ARG A 63 15.42 9.25 -7.78
N ASP A 64 15.15 8.09 -8.39
CA ASP A 64 15.52 7.79 -9.77
C ASP A 64 14.63 6.69 -10.36
N GLU A 65 14.85 6.38 -11.64
CA GLU A 65 14.07 5.38 -12.37
C GLU A 65 14.26 3.96 -11.84
N ARG A 66 15.43 3.62 -11.30
CA ARG A 66 15.70 2.30 -10.73
C ARG A 66 14.92 2.12 -9.42
N ASP A 67 14.93 3.15 -8.59
CA ASP A 67 14.17 3.20 -7.34
C ASP A 67 12.67 3.15 -7.61
N TYR A 68 12.19 3.86 -8.63
CA TYR A 68 10.81 3.78 -9.11
C TYR A 68 10.43 2.35 -9.51
N ALA A 69 11.24 1.71 -10.36
CA ALA A 69 10.98 0.35 -10.85
C ALA A 69 10.93 -0.65 -9.69
N ALA A 70 11.91 -0.59 -8.77
CA ALA A 70 11.94 -1.48 -7.60
C ALA A 70 10.69 -1.34 -6.72
N HIS A 71 10.21 -0.11 -6.50
CA HIS A 71 9.01 0.13 -5.70
C HIS A 71 7.72 -0.28 -6.42
N MET A 72 7.64 -0.08 -7.73
CA MET A 72 6.51 -0.57 -8.54
C MET A 72 6.42 -2.09 -8.48
N ASP A 73 7.53 -2.79 -8.73
CA ASP A 73 7.61 -4.24 -8.66
C ASP A 73 7.20 -4.75 -7.28
N TYR A 74 7.74 -4.11 -6.24
CA TYR A 74 7.39 -4.43 -4.87
C TYR A 74 5.89 -4.30 -4.60
N ILE A 75 5.27 -3.16 -4.94
CA ILE A 75 3.84 -2.89 -4.70
C ILE A 75 2.96 -3.94 -5.38
N HIS A 76 3.29 -4.34 -6.61
CA HIS A 76 2.49 -5.28 -7.37
C HIS A 76 2.72 -6.74 -7.00
N PHE A 77 3.93 -7.09 -6.55
CA PHE A 77 4.21 -8.42 -6.04
C PHE A 77 3.75 -8.63 -4.60
N ASN A 78 3.53 -7.57 -3.82
CA ASN A 78 3.22 -7.66 -2.41
C ASN A 78 2.06 -8.64 -2.06
N PRO A 79 0.94 -8.75 -2.82
CA PRO A 79 -0.07 -9.79 -2.58
C PRO A 79 0.46 -11.23 -2.66
N VAL A 80 1.45 -11.49 -3.53
CA VAL A 80 2.13 -12.79 -3.64
C VAL A 80 3.06 -13.00 -2.45
N LYS A 81 3.85 -11.98 -2.09
CA LYS A 81 4.71 -12.00 -0.89
C LYS A 81 3.93 -12.33 0.39
N HIS A 82 2.70 -11.82 0.53
CA HIS A 82 1.83 -12.11 1.68
C HIS A 82 0.99 -13.39 1.52
N GLY A 83 1.19 -14.17 0.46
CA GLY A 83 0.53 -15.47 0.26
C GLY A 83 -0.97 -15.41 -0.03
N ILE A 84 -1.51 -14.24 -0.38
CA ILE A 84 -2.94 -14.05 -0.65
C ILE A 84 -3.28 -14.10 -2.14
N ALA A 85 -2.28 -14.25 -3.01
CA ALA A 85 -2.45 -14.45 -4.44
C ALA A 85 -1.32 -15.34 -4.99
N ALA A 86 -1.63 -16.20 -5.96
CA ALA A 86 -0.63 -17.04 -6.62
C ALA A 86 0.31 -16.26 -7.54
N HIS A 87 -0.15 -15.13 -8.09
CA HIS A 87 0.62 -14.21 -8.92
C HIS A 87 -0.04 -12.81 -8.94
N PRO A 88 0.64 -11.74 -9.38
CA PRO A 88 0.13 -10.36 -9.29
C PRO A 88 -1.22 -10.14 -10.00
N ALA A 89 -1.43 -10.77 -11.16
CA ALA A 89 -2.70 -10.63 -11.91
C ALA A 89 -3.89 -11.31 -11.23
N ALA A 90 -3.66 -12.28 -10.32
CA ALA A 90 -4.71 -12.94 -9.56
C ALA A 90 -5.31 -12.03 -8.47
N TRP A 91 -4.63 -10.95 -8.09
CA TRP A 91 -5.11 -10.03 -7.07
C TRP A 91 -5.87 -8.82 -7.68
N PRO A 92 -7.21 -8.76 -7.57
CA PRO A 92 -8.02 -7.75 -8.26
C PRO A 92 -7.89 -6.35 -7.61
N HIS A 93 -7.43 -6.26 -6.36
CA HIS A 93 -7.34 -5.01 -5.61
C HIS A 93 -5.96 -4.32 -5.77
N SER A 94 -5.46 -4.30 -7.01
CA SER A 94 -4.21 -3.65 -7.40
C SER A 94 -4.35 -2.93 -8.74
N SER A 95 -3.39 -2.05 -9.06
CA SER A 95 -3.28 -1.43 -10.37
C SER A 95 -2.55 -2.31 -11.40
N PHE A 96 -2.15 -3.55 -11.05
CA PHE A 96 -1.30 -4.39 -11.90
C PHE A 96 -1.89 -4.64 -13.29
N ARG A 97 -3.16 -5.04 -13.39
CA ARG A 97 -3.83 -5.27 -14.69
C ARG A 97 -3.86 -4.03 -15.58
N ARG A 98 -4.00 -2.84 -14.98
CA ARG A 98 -3.92 -1.57 -15.71
C ARG A 98 -2.50 -1.30 -16.21
N CYS A 99 -1.48 -1.69 -15.46
CA CYS A 99 -0.08 -1.58 -15.86
C CYS A 99 0.24 -2.56 -17.00
N VAL A 100 -0.28 -3.79 -16.97
CA VAL A 100 -0.20 -4.74 -18.10
C VAL A 100 -0.85 -4.16 -19.36
N ALA A 101 -2.09 -3.66 -19.26
CA ALA A 101 -2.79 -3.06 -20.39
C ALA A 101 -2.07 -1.83 -21.00
N ARG A 102 -1.17 -1.20 -20.24
CA ARG A 102 -0.35 -0.05 -20.69
C ARG A 102 1.06 -0.46 -21.14
N GLY A 103 1.39 -1.76 -21.15
CA GLY A 103 2.70 -2.27 -21.53
C GLY A 103 3.82 -2.00 -20.51
N VAL A 104 3.47 -1.69 -19.25
CA VAL A 104 4.46 -1.51 -18.17
C VAL A 104 4.99 -2.86 -17.68
N TYR A 105 4.11 -3.88 -17.62
CA TYR A 105 4.46 -5.25 -17.30
C TYR A 105 4.01 -6.18 -18.42
N PRO A 106 4.74 -7.27 -18.69
CA PRO A 106 4.19 -8.40 -19.42
C PRO A 106 3.14 -9.12 -18.55
N GLU A 107 2.20 -9.82 -19.19
CA GLU A 107 1.10 -10.50 -18.48
C GLU A 107 1.60 -11.63 -17.56
N ASP A 108 2.72 -12.26 -17.94
CA ASP A 108 3.39 -13.34 -17.22
C ASP A 108 4.46 -12.86 -16.22
N TRP A 109 4.54 -11.54 -15.98
CA TRP A 109 5.48 -10.99 -15.01
C TRP A 109 5.27 -11.62 -13.63
N ALA A 110 6.37 -12.10 -13.05
CA ALA A 110 6.41 -12.77 -11.75
C ALA A 110 5.55 -14.05 -11.62
N LEU A 111 5.29 -14.76 -12.73
CA LEU A 111 4.73 -16.13 -12.68
C LEU A 111 5.77 -17.17 -12.21
N ALA A 112 7.06 -16.91 -12.47
CA ALA A 112 8.18 -17.68 -11.95
C ALA A 112 8.89 -16.87 -10.85
N TYR A 113 9.46 -17.58 -9.86
CA TYR A 113 10.11 -17.02 -8.66
C TYR A 113 10.91 -15.74 -8.94
N VAL A 114 10.55 -14.63 -8.27
CA VAL A 114 11.25 -13.35 -8.39
C VAL A 114 12.01 -13.08 -7.10
N ASP A 115 13.34 -12.98 -7.19
CA ASP A 115 14.15 -12.43 -6.11
C ASP A 115 14.01 -10.91 -6.13
N LEU A 116 13.11 -10.37 -5.30
CA LEU A 116 12.85 -8.93 -5.27
C LEU A 116 13.89 -8.20 -4.41
N PRO A 117 14.39 -7.04 -4.86
CA PRO A 117 15.25 -6.21 -4.04
C PRO A 117 14.52 -5.79 -2.75
N HIS A 118 15.24 -5.82 -1.62
CA HIS A 118 14.73 -5.29 -0.36
C HIS A 118 14.48 -3.78 -0.48
N THR A 119 13.21 -3.37 -0.51
CA THR A 119 12.78 -1.97 -0.59
C THR A 119 12.90 -1.19 0.72
N GLY A 120 13.69 -1.69 1.69
CA GLY A 120 13.90 -0.99 2.97
C GLY A 120 12.65 -0.85 3.83
N GLU A 121 11.63 -1.67 3.57
CA GLU A 121 10.38 -1.62 4.32
C GLU A 121 10.58 -1.88 5.81
N ARG A 122 9.75 -1.21 6.63
CA ARG A 122 9.64 -1.54 8.04
C ARG A 122 9.18 -3.00 8.12
N PRO A 123 9.89 -3.90 8.83
CA PRO A 123 9.46 -5.29 8.96
C PRO A 123 8.04 -5.30 9.49
N ASP A 124 7.19 -6.12 8.85
CA ASP A 124 5.81 -6.33 9.24
C ASP A 124 5.79 -6.62 10.73
N GLN A 125 5.30 -5.67 11.53
CA GLN A 125 5.02 -5.97 12.92
C GLN A 125 3.84 -6.93 12.87
N ALA A 126 4.13 -8.22 12.99
CA ALA A 126 3.16 -9.24 13.29
C ALA A 126 2.24 -8.65 14.37
N VAL A 127 0.96 -8.53 14.01
CA VAL A 127 -0.08 -8.08 14.92
C VAL A 127 -0.13 -9.13 16.03
N GLY A 128 0.52 -8.82 17.16
CA GLY A 128 0.37 -9.55 18.41
C GLY A 128 -0.89 -9.15 19.14
#